data_AF-A0A7C4MG71-F1
#
_entry.id   AF-A0A7C4MG71-F1
#
_cell.length_a   1.000
_cell.length_b   1.000
_cell.length_c   1.000
_cell.angle_alpha   90.00
_cell.angle_beta   90.00
_cell.angle_gamma   90.00
#
_symmetry.space_group_name_H-M   'P 1'
#
loop_
_entity.id
_entity.type
_entity.pdbx_description
1 polymer ?
#
loop_
_entity_poly.entity_id
_entity_poly.type
_entity_poly.pdbx_seq_one_letter_code
_entity_poly.pdbx_strand_id
1 'polypeptide(L)' 'MKNNLQGKKDYVDIPIELIIPSDFNPRKNFNIEYIKELAESLQRDGQWDPIIVRKKKGGKYELIAGECRFRAAT' A
#
# COMPACT_ATOMS: atom_id res chain seq x y z
N MET A 1 -21.73 -7.02 -21.98
CA MET A 1 -21.58 -7.38 -20.55
C MET A 1 -20.68 -6.33 -19.90
N LYS A 2 -21.25 -5.25 -19.38
CA LYS A 2 -20.49 -4.17 -18.73
C LYS A 2 -20.41 -4.50 -17.24
N ASN A 3 -19.28 -5.04 -16.78
CA ASN A 3 -19.05 -5.21 -15.35
C ASN A 3 -18.71 -3.85 -14.74
N ASN A 4 -19.74 -3.12 -14.33
CA ASN A 4 -19.64 -2.00 -13.42
C ASN A 4 -19.28 -2.53 -12.03
N LEU A 5 -17.99 -2.73 -11.78
CA LEU A 5 -17.47 -2.78 -10.42
C LEU A 5 -17.26 -1.33 -9.97
N GLN A 6 -18.37 -0.61 -9.74
CA GLN A 6 -18.35 0.61 -8.93
C GLN A 6 -18.24 0.16 -7.46
N GLY A 7 -17.13 -0.51 -7.13
CA GLY A 7 -16.83 -0.91 -5.76
C GLY A 7 -16.65 0.37 -4.96
N LYS A 8 -17.47 0.52 -3.93
CA LYS A 8 -17.37 1.62 -2.97
C LYS A 8 -15.91 1.70 -2.49
N LYS A 9 -15.21 2.80 -2.82
CA LYS A 9 -13.86 3.07 -2.30
C LYS A 9 -14.02 3.49 -0.84
N ASP A 10 -14.17 2.50 0.03
CA ASP A 10 -14.12 2.73 1.47
C ASP A 10 -12.63 2.80 1.88
N TYR A 11 -12.24 3.90 2.51
CA TYR A 11 -10.92 4.06 3.13
C TYR A 11 -11.00 3.62 4.58
N VAL A 12 -9.98 2.91 5.04
CA VAL A 12 -9.87 2.42 6.41
C VAL A 12 -8.44 2.58 6.88
N ASP A 13 -8.27 3.01 8.13
CA ASP A 13 -6.97 2.99 8.78
C ASP A 13 -6.66 1.56 9.23
N ILE A 14 -5.48 1.08 8.85
CA ILE A 14 -5.01 -0.28 9.13
C ILE A 14 -3.62 -0.15 9.79
N PRO A 15 -3.40 -0.76 10.97
CA PRO A 15 -2.07 -0.87 11.56
C PRO A 15 -1.10 -1.53 10.57
N ILE A 16 0.05 -0.90 10.36
CA ILE A 16 1.02 -1.30 9.33
C ILE A 16 1.53 -2.73 9.54
N GLU A 17 1.56 -3.20 10.78
CA GLU A 17 1.99 -4.54 11.20
C GLU A 17 1.04 -5.65 10.73
N LEU A 18 -0.20 -5.30 10.38
CA LEU A 18 -1.17 -6.23 9.82
C LEU A 18 -1.03 -6.39 8.30
N ILE A 19 -0.21 -5.56 7.66
CA ILE A 19 0.00 -5.55 6.22
C ILE A 19 1.21 -6.40 5.87
N ILE A 20 1.00 -7.40 5.02
CA ILE A 20 2.04 -8.27 4.47
C ILE A 20 2.34 -7.87 3.02
N PRO A 21 3.61 -7.78 2.63
CA PRO A 21 3.98 -7.57 1.24
C PRO A 21 3.53 -8.76 0.38
N SER A 22 3.27 -8.52 -0.90
CA SER A 22 2.91 -9.58 -1.84
C SER A 22 4.14 -10.27 -2.40
N ASP A 23 4.16 -11.60 -2.34
CA ASP A 23 5.21 -12.45 -2.92
C ASP A 23 5.29 -12.34 -4.45
N PHE A 24 4.23 -11.84 -5.09
CA PHE A 24 4.10 -11.75 -6.54
C PHE A 24 4.54 -10.40 -7.10
N ASN A 25 5.28 -9.58 -6.35
CA ASN A 25 5.75 -8.29 -6.86
C ASN A 25 6.86 -8.51 -7.91
N PRO A 26 6.61 -8.23 -9.22
CA PRO A 26 7.62 -8.44 -10.25
C PRO A 26 8.74 -7.39 -10.18
N ARG A 27 8.48 -6.24 -9.51
CA ARG A 27 9.47 -5.17 -9.36
C ARG A 27 10.40 -5.52 -8.20
N LYS A 28 11.67 -5.76 -8.52
CA LYS A 28 12.73 -6.04 -7.54
C LYS A 28 13.69 -4.86 -7.33
N ASN A 29 13.75 -3.93 -8.30
CA ASN A 29 14.60 -2.75 -8.22
C ASN A 29 13.78 -1.53 -7.78
N PHE A 30 14.12 -1.02 -6.61
CA PHE A 30 13.56 0.21 -6.05
C PHE A 30 14.64 1.28 -6.00
N ASN A 31 14.29 2.50 -6.39
CA ASN A 31 15.18 3.64 -6.19
C ASN A 31 15.09 4.03 -4.71
N ILE A 32 16.19 3.82 -3.98
CA ILE A 32 16.28 4.10 -2.56
C ILE A 32 16.08 5.59 -2.28
N GLU A 33 16.60 6.47 -3.14
CA GLU A 33 16.48 7.91 -2.96
C GLU A 33 15.03 8.36 -3.11
N TYR A 34 14.32 7.82 -4.09
CA TYR A 34 12.88 8.05 -4.24
C TYR A 34 12.07 7.56 -3.02
N ILE A 35 12.45 6.43 -2.42
CA ILE A 35 11.78 5.94 -1.20
C ILE A 35 12.02 6.89 -0.02
N LYS A 36 13.24 7.44 0.12
CA LYS A 36 13.54 8.42 1.18
C LYS A 36 12.76 9.72 1.00
N GLU A 37 12.74 10.28 -0.21
CA GLU A 37 11.94 11.47 -0.53
C GLU A 37 10.46 11.25 -0.20
N LEU A 38 9.96 10.04 -0.50
CA LEU A 38 8.60 9.65 -0.17
C LEU A 38 8.39 9.55 1.34
N ALA A 39 9.33 8.98 2.09
CA ALA A 39 9.26 8.88 3.56
C ALA A 39 9.22 10.27 4.21
N GLU A 40 10.05 11.21 3.73
CA GLU A 40 10.02 12.60 4.19
C GLU A 40 8.67 13.27 3.87
N SER A 41 8.11 13.04 2.68
CA SER A 41 6.78 13.55 2.34
C SER A 41 5.68 12.96 3.21
N LEU A 42 5.72 11.65 3.48
CA LEU A 42 4.76 10.99 4.37
C LEU A 42 4.84 11.54 5.80
N GLN A 43 6.04 11.87 6.28
CA GLN A 43 6.23 12.47 7.60
C GLN A 43 5.70 13.91 7.68
N ARG A 44 5.86 14.70 6.62
CA ARG A 44 5.38 16.10 6.57
C ARG A 44 3.87 16.20 6.37
N ASP A 45 3.35 15.45 5.39
CA ASP A 45 2.03 15.69 4.81
C ASP A 45 1.04 14.54 5.08
N GLY A 46 1.54 13.42 5.63
CA GLY A 46 0.77 12.19 5.79
C GLY A 46 0.59 11.41 4.48
N GLN A 47 -0.18 10.32 4.56
CA GLN A 47 -0.46 9.46 3.41
C GLN A 47 -1.64 10.01 2.60
N TRP A 48 -1.35 10.81 1.57
CA TRP A 48 -2.39 11.34 0.67
C TRP A 48 -3.00 10.31 -0.29
N ASP A 49 -2.19 9.46 -0.94
CA ASP A 49 -2.74 8.35 -1.72
C ASP A 49 -2.66 7.06 -0.90
N PRO A 50 -3.81 6.44 -0.57
CA PRO A 50 -3.84 5.17 0.14
C PRO A 50 -3.22 4.05 -0.67
N ILE A 51 -2.70 3.05 0.04
CA ILE A 51 -2.27 1.78 -0.56
C ILE A 51 -3.48 0.88 -0.80
N ILE A 52 -3.38 -0.02 -1.79
CA ILE A 52 -4.43 -0.98 -2.09
C ILE A 52 -4.06 -2.30 -1.43
N VAL A 53 -4.96 -2.80 -0.59
CA VAL A 53 -4.79 -4.07 0.11
C VAL A 53 -5.96 -5.02 -0.13
N ARG A 54 -5.72 -6.30 0.06
CA ARG A 54 -6.74 -7.36 0.07
C ARG A 54 -6.75 -8.02 1.44
N LYS A 55 -7.94 -8.16 2.04
CA LYS A 55 -8.11 -8.92 3.29
C LYS A 55 -7.68 -10.37 3.10
N LYS A 56 -6.90 -10.90 4.05
CA LYS A 56 -6.50 -12.31 4.16
C LYS A 56 -7.16 -12.92 5.41
N LYS A 57 -7.01 -14.24 5.57
CA LYS A 57 -7.45 -14.93 6.79
C LYS A 57 -6.64 -14.45 8.00
N GLY A 58 -7.23 -14.52 9.19
CA GLY A 58 -6.54 -14.16 10.44
C GLY A 58 -6.33 -12.66 10.65
N GLY A 59 -7.14 -11.80 10.03
CA GLY A 59 -7.09 -10.35 10.26
C GLY A 59 -5.91 -9.63 9.58
N LYS A 60 -5.17 -10.31 8.71
CA LYS A 60 -4.08 -9.72 7.93
C LYS A 60 -4.55 -9.13 6.60
N TYR A 61 -3.71 -8.29 6.02
CA TYR A 61 -3.95 -7.61 4.76
C TYR A 61 -2.76 -7.82 3.84
N GLU A 62 -3.00 -8.25 2.61
CA GLU A 62 -1.96 -8.41 1.60
C GLU A 62 -1.88 -7.16 0.73
N LEU A 63 -0.69 -6.62 0.56
CA LEU A 63 -0.42 -5.45 -0.27
C LEU A 63 -0.59 -5.81 -1.76
N ILE A 64 -1.50 -5.11 -2.44
CA ILE A 64 -1.76 -5.29 -3.87
C ILE A 64 -1.04 -4.22 -4.69
N ALA A 65 -1.06 -2.97 -4.22
CA ALA A 65 -0.38 -1.85 -4.86
C ALA A 65 0.04 -0.80 -3.84
N GLY A 66 1.11 -0.07 -4.16
CA GLY A 66 1.69 0.95 -3.27
C GLY A 66 2.94 0.49 -2.51
N GLU A 67 3.68 -0.50 -3.03
CA GLU A 67 4.93 -1.02 -2.42
C GLU A 67 5.90 0.09 -1.98
N CYS A 68 6.17 1.09 -2.83
CA CYS A 68 7.07 2.18 -2.46
C CYS A 68 6.54 3.00 -1.27
N ARG A 69 5.22 3.26 -1.21
CA ARG A 69 4.59 3.98 -0.10
C ARG A 69 4.63 3.14 1.18
N PHE A 70 4.36 1.84 1.08
CA PHE A 70 4.47 0.92 2.20
C PHE A 70 5.91 0.86 2.75
N ARG A 71 6.91 0.79 1.86
CA ARG A 71 8.35 0.81 2.21
C ARG A 71 8.81 2.15 2.79
N ALA A 72 8.20 3.25 2.40
CA ALA A 72 8.50 4.57 2.95
C ALA A 72 7.89 4.78 4.35
N ALA A 73 6.82 4.03 4.67
CA ALA A 73 6.13 4.08 5.96
C ALA A 73 6.63 3.03 6.97
N THR A 74 7.42 2.04 6.54
CA THR A 74 8.06 1.01 7.38
C THR A 74 9.50 1.38 7.69
#